data_AF-Q4SRJ0-F1
#
_entry.id   AF-Q4SRJ0-F1
#
_cell.length_a   1.000
_cell.length_b   1.000
_cell.length_c   1.000
_cell.angle_alpha   90.00
_cell.angle_beta   90.00
_cell.angle_gamma   90.00
#
_symmetry.space_group_name_H-M   'P 1'
#
loop_
_entity.id
_entity.type
_entity.pdbx_description
1 polymer ?
#
loop_
_entity_poly.entity_id
_entity_poly.type
_entity_poly.pdbx_seq_one_letter_code
_entity_poly.pdbx_strand_id
1 'polypeptide(L)'
;QVILANHFSDGGAAQLHFDMFRNLFPLFGQYCKRPENFFKHVKEACIVLCLSVGSAILLRNILEEPEEEREVEDIKHPTLQSTLHELGVYCLAPCDVLMLLKLRVSWPG
;
A
#
# COMPACT_ATOMS: atom_id res chain seq x y z
N GLN A 1 14.40 5.45 3.08
CA GLN A 1 13.93 6.78 3.53
C GLN A 1 13.21 7.58 2.45
N VAL A 2 13.37 7.30 1.14
CA VAL A 2 12.70 8.04 0.05
C VAL A 2 11.17 8.06 0.17
N ILE A 3 10.52 6.91 0.43
CA ILE A 3 9.06 6.82 0.47
C ILE A 3 8.47 7.72 1.56
N LEU A 4 8.91 7.56 2.82
CA LEU A 4 8.33 8.26 3.96
C LEU A 4 8.64 9.77 4.00
N ALA A 5 9.52 10.26 3.12
CA ALA A 5 9.96 11.66 3.10
C ALA A 5 9.33 12.48 1.95
N ASN A 6 8.52 11.86 1.10
CA ASN A 6 7.98 12.50 -0.10
C ASN A 6 6.47 12.29 -0.21
N HIS A 7 5.82 13.22 -0.92
CA HIS A 7 4.46 13.04 -1.39
C HIS A 7 4.48 12.62 -2.86
N PHE A 8 3.53 11.78 -3.24
CA PHE A 8 3.48 11.16 -4.55
C PHE A 8 2.20 11.56 -5.29
N SER A 9 2.36 12.13 -6.48
CA SER A 9 1.31 12.11 -7.50
C SER A 9 1.17 10.69 -8.07
N ASP A 10 0.09 10.43 -8.80
CA ASP A 10 -0.11 9.12 -9.46
C ASP A 10 1.08 8.78 -10.40
N GLY A 11 1.59 9.77 -11.12
CA GLY A 11 2.79 9.62 -11.97
C GLY A 11 4.06 9.36 -11.16
N GLY A 12 4.24 10.05 -10.03
CA GLY A 12 5.39 9.84 -9.14
C GLY A 12 5.39 8.44 -8.49
N ALA A 13 4.22 7.97 -8.05
CA ALA A 13 4.04 6.62 -7.52
C ALA A 13 4.31 5.56 -8.61
N ALA A 14 3.80 5.77 -9.82
CA ALA A 14 4.06 4.89 -10.96
C ALA A 14 5.56 4.83 -11.32
N GLN A 15 6.27 5.97 -11.26
CA GLN A 15 7.71 6.01 -11.50
C GLN A 15 8.47 5.23 -10.42
N LEU A 16 8.16 5.43 -9.14
CA LEU A 16 8.74 4.66 -8.04
C LEU A 16 8.50 3.16 -8.24
N HIS A 17 7.28 2.75 -8.61
CA HIS A 17 6.97 1.36 -8.91
C HIS A 17 7.81 0.84 -10.07
N PHE A 18 7.97 1.60 -11.15
CA PHE A 18 8.83 1.23 -12.27
C PHE A 18 10.29 1.04 -11.81
N ASP A 19 10.83 1.99 -11.05
CA ASP A 19 12.21 1.92 -10.56
C ASP A 19 12.44 0.70 -9.68
N MET A 20 11.47 0.34 -8.84
CA MET A 20 11.60 -0.85 -8.00
C MET A 20 11.46 -2.16 -8.79
N PHE A 21 10.40 -2.31 -9.60
CA PHE A 21 10.04 -3.60 -10.21
C PHE A 21 10.66 -3.85 -11.59
N ARG A 22 10.99 -2.79 -12.33
CA ARG A 22 11.58 -2.88 -13.67
C ARG A 22 13.06 -2.57 -13.70
N ASN A 23 13.61 -1.95 -12.65
CA ASN A 23 15.04 -1.69 -12.53
C ASN A 23 15.65 -2.44 -11.34
N LEU A 24 15.37 -2.02 -10.10
CA LEU A 24 16.09 -2.49 -8.91
C LEU A 24 15.96 -4.00 -8.68
N PHE A 25 14.74 -4.54 -8.66
CA PHE A 25 14.54 -5.98 -8.44
C PHE A 25 15.20 -6.82 -9.55
N PRO A 26 15.01 -6.53 -10.87
CA PRO A 26 15.73 -7.21 -11.92
C PRO A 26 17.27 -7.17 -11.80
N LEU A 27 17.84 -6.03 -11.38
CA LEU A 27 19.29 -5.90 -11.16
C LEU A 27 19.83 -6.91 -10.13
N PHE A 28 19.03 -7.21 -9.10
CA PHE A 28 19.36 -8.22 -8.09
C PHE A 28 19.03 -9.66 -8.52
N GLY A 29 18.28 -9.86 -9.60
CA GLY A 29 17.84 -11.17 -10.09
C GLY A 29 19.00 -12.10 -10.50
N GLN A 30 20.17 -11.54 -10.84
CA GLN A 30 21.39 -12.31 -11.12
C GLN A 30 22.08 -12.84 -9.84
N TYR A 31 21.79 -12.25 -8.68
CA TYR A 31 22.47 -12.56 -7.42
C TYR A 31 21.58 -13.38 -6.46
N CYS A 32 20.27 -13.24 -6.55
CA CYS A 32 19.34 -13.98 -5.71
C CYS A 32 18.02 -14.29 -6.43
N LYS A 33 17.36 -15.37 -5.99
CA LYS A 33 16.01 -15.69 -6.44
C LYS A 33 15.01 -14.83 -5.65
N ARG A 34 14.04 -14.24 -6.35
CA ARG A 34 12.96 -13.40 -5.78
C ARG A 34 13.48 -12.21 -4.95
N PRO A 35 14.26 -11.29 -5.55
CA PRO A 35 14.80 -10.12 -4.87
C PRO A 35 13.74 -9.28 -4.15
N GLU A 36 12.51 -9.22 -4.65
CA GLU A 36 11.38 -8.54 -4.05
C GLU A 36 11.06 -9.03 -2.61
N ASN A 37 11.42 -10.26 -2.26
CA ASN A 37 11.22 -10.81 -0.91
C ASN A 37 12.14 -10.19 0.15
N PHE A 38 13.21 -9.52 -0.26
CA PHE A 38 14.08 -8.74 0.63
C PHE A 38 13.58 -7.30 0.82
N PHE A 39 12.65 -6.87 -0.02
CA PHE A 39 12.11 -5.51 -0.04
C PHE A 39 10.59 -5.50 0.17
N LYS A 40 10.05 -6.40 1.00
CA LYS A 40 8.60 -6.60 1.18
C LYS A 40 7.84 -5.30 1.49
N HIS A 41 8.33 -4.53 2.45
CA HIS A 41 7.70 -3.24 2.81
C HIS A 41 7.70 -2.24 1.65
N VAL A 42 8.77 -2.20 0.85
CA VAL A 42 8.84 -1.31 -0.34
C VAL A 42 7.89 -1.80 -1.42
N LYS A 43 7.86 -3.11 -1.67
CA LYS A 43 6.94 -3.77 -2.60
C LYS A 43 5.49 -3.40 -2.25
N GLU A 44 5.10 -3.58 -0.99
CA GLU A 44 3.74 -3.30 -0.52
C GLU A 44 3.44 -1.79 -0.48
N ALA A 45 4.41 -0.94 -0.15
CA ALA A 45 4.24 0.51 -0.24
C ALA A 45 3.94 0.96 -1.67
N CYS A 46 4.59 0.37 -2.68
CA CYS A 46 4.28 0.64 -4.08
C CYS A 46 2.85 0.23 -4.44
N ILE A 47 2.32 -0.85 -3.86
CA ILE A 47 0.91 -1.23 -4.07
C ILE A 47 -0.01 -0.13 -3.55
N VAL A 48 0.17 0.29 -2.29
CA VAL A 48 -0.69 1.31 -1.63
C VAL A 48 -0.64 2.66 -2.36
N LEU A 49 0.55 3.11 -2.73
CA LEU A 49 0.76 4.38 -3.42
C LEU A 49 0.18 4.37 -4.85
N CYS A 50 0.13 3.21 -5.51
CA CYS A 50 -0.40 3.06 -6.86
C CYS A 50 -1.88 2.65 -6.93
N LEU A 51 -2.60 2.54 -5.80
CA LEU A 51 -4.04 2.26 -5.83
C LEU A 51 -4.79 3.30 -6.67
N SER A 52 -5.92 2.92 -7.27
CA SER A 52 -6.83 3.92 -7.84
C SER A 52 -7.33 4.86 -6.74
N VAL A 53 -7.67 6.11 -7.09
CA VAL A 53 -8.19 7.08 -6.11
C VAL A 53 -9.41 6.52 -5.36
N GLY A 54 -10.35 5.87 -6.07
CA GLY A 54 -11.51 5.24 -5.45
C GLY A 54 -11.14 4.14 -4.46
N SER A 55 -10.22 3.24 -4.84
CA SER A 55 -9.73 2.18 -3.94
C SER A 55 -9.01 2.75 -2.72
N ALA A 56 -8.22 3.82 -2.89
CA ALA A 56 -7.50 4.47 -1.82
C ALA A 56 -8.44 5.14 -0.80
N ILE A 57 -9.52 5.76 -1.26
CA ILE A 57 -10.57 6.34 -0.40
C ILE A 57 -11.29 5.25 0.38
N LEU A 58 -11.74 4.18 -0.29
CA LEU A 58 -12.42 3.07 0.37
C LEU A 58 -11.53 2.42 1.44
N LEU A 59 -10.27 2.16 1.11
CA LEU A 59 -9.31 1.58 2.04
C LEU A 59 -9.07 2.51 3.23
N ARG A 60 -8.93 3.82 2.99
CA ARG A 60 -8.77 4.81 4.07
C ARG A 60 -9.98 4.80 5.01
N ASN A 61 -11.20 4.84 4.48
CA ASN A 61 -12.42 4.85 5.28
C ASN A 61 -12.51 3.61 6.17
N ILE A 62 -12.26 2.44 5.59
CA ILE A 62 -12.24 1.16 6.32
C ILE A 62 -11.20 1.19 7.45
N LEU A 63 -10.01 1.73 7.20
CA LEU A 63 -8.92 1.78 8.17
C LEU A 63 -9.11 2.86 9.26
N GLU A 64 -9.83 3.95 8.97
CA GLU A 64 -10.14 5.03 9.94
C GLU A 64 -11.39 4.75 10.78
N GLU A 65 -12.23 3.79 10.38
CA GLU A 65 -13.42 3.36 11.13
C GLU A 65 -13.04 2.84 12.53
N PRO A 66 -13.73 3.26 13.62
CA PRO A 66 -13.44 2.76 14.96
C PRO A 66 -13.88 1.30 15.11
N GLU A 67 -13.15 0.51 15.90
CA GLU A 67 -13.45 -0.92 16.09
C GLU A 67 -14.86 -1.16 16.65
N GLU A 68 -15.33 -0.26 17.51
CA GLU A 68 -16.68 -0.29 18.09
C GLU A 68 -17.80 -0.20 17.05
N GLU A 69 -17.59 0.51 15.93
CA GLU A 69 -18.57 0.64 14.84
C GLU A 69 -18.53 -0.59 13.92
N ARG A 70 -17.38 -1.27 13.82
CA ARG A 70 -17.23 -2.50 13.03
C ARG A 70 -17.88 -3.73 13.66
N GLU A 71 -17.94 -3.78 15.00
CA GLU A 71 -18.53 -4.91 15.75
C GLU A 71 -20.06 -4.95 15.69
N VAL A 72 -20.72 -3.83 15.38
CA VAL A 72 -22.20 -3.74 15.31
C VAL A 72 -22.74 -4.39 14.03
N GLU A 73 -21.93 -4.48 12.97
CA GLU A 73 -22.29 -5.06 11.67
C GLU A 73 -21.85 -6.53 11.55
N ASP A 74 -22.43 -7.40 12.38
CA ASP A 74 -22.04 -8.81 12.42
C ASP A 74 -22.43 -9.59 11.13
N ILE A 75 -21.50 -10.44 10.71
CA ILE A 75 -21.56 -11.62 9.81
C ILE A 75 -20.91 -11.55 8.41
N LYS A 76 -20.57 -10.40 7.78
CA LYS A 76 -19.90 -10.43 6.45
C LYS A 76 -18.81 -9.40 6.15
N HIS A 77 -18.49 -8.47 7.04
CA HIS A 77 -17.45 -7.49 6.74
C HIS A 77 -16.06 -8.14 6.76
N PRO A 78 -15.26 -7.97 5.69
CA PRO A 78 -13.89 -8.45 5.70
C PRO A 78 -13.10 -7.72 6.79
N THR A 79 -12.35 -8.47 7.59
CA THR A 79 -11.38 -7.90 8.53
C THR A 79 -10.40 -6.97 7.81
N LEU A 80 -9.84 -5.98 8.52
CA LEU A 80 -8.78 -5.12 7.97
C LEU A 80 -7.66 -5.95 7.34
N GLN A 81 -7.25 -7.02 8.01
CA GLN A 81 -6.20 -7.91 7.53
C GLN A 81 -6.59 -8.62 6.23
N SER A 82 -7.82 -9.10 6.11
CA SER A 82 -8.28 -9.73 4.85
C SER A 82 -8.35 -8.74 3.70
N THR A 83 -8.81 -7.50 3.95
CA THR A 83 -8.82 -6.45 2.92
C THR A 83 -7.40 -6.11 2.44
N LEU A 84 -6.44 -6.00 3.36
CA LEU A 84 -5.04 -5.79 3.00
C LEU A 84 -4.45 -6.98 2.22
N HIS A 85 -4.77 -8.22 2.63
CA HIS A 85 -4.32 -9.42 1.94
C HIS A 85 -4.87 -9.53 0.51
N GLU A 86 -6.12 -9.13 0.27
CA GLU A 86 -6.72 -9.08 -1.07
C GLU A 86 -6.00 -8.09 -2.00
N LEU A 87 -5.46 -7.00 -1.43
CA LEU A 87 -4.62 -6.04 -2.15
C LEU A 87 -3.17 -6.51 -2.33
N GLY A 88 -2.78 -7.63 -1.71
CA GLY A 88 -1.41 -8.14 -1.73
C GLY A 88 -0.48 -7.48 -0.70
N VAL A 89 -1.03 -6.88 0.36
CA VAL A 89 -0.32 -6.28 1.49
C VAL A 89 -0.36 -7.24 2.68
N TYR A 90 0.77 -7.86 3.02
CA TYR A 90 0.87 -8.89 4.06
C TYR A 90 1.82 -8.51 5.21
N CYS A 91 2.70 -7.54 5.01
CA CYS A 91 3.74 -7.17 5.97
C CYS A 91 3.48 -5.81 6.63
N LEU A 92 2.90 -4.85 5.91
CA LEU A 92 2.57 -3.53 6.47
C LEU A 92 1.43 -3.61 7.48
N ALA A 93 1.57 -2.92 8.61
CA ALA A 93 0.49 -2.76 9.56
C ALA A 93 -0.58 -1.78 9.03
N PRO A 94 -1.86 -1.89 9.47
CA PRO A 94 -2.92 -0.94 9.11
C PRO A 94 -2.54 0.54 9.28
N CYS A 95 -1.83 0.88 10.35
CA CYS A 95 -1.36 2.24 10.61
C CYS A 95 -0.30 2.73 9.61
N ASP A 96 0.59 1.85 9.16
CA ASP A 96 1.59 2.17 8.12
C ASP A 96 0.90 2.38 6.77
N VAL A 97 -0.12 1.58 6.46
CA VAL A 97 -0.93 1.75 5.25
C VAL A 97 -1.65 3.11 5.28
N LEU A 98 -2.25 3.50 6.41
CA LEU A 98 -2.83 4.84 6.58
C LEU A 98 -1.80 5.95 6.39
N MET A 99 -0.58 5.79 6.93
CA MET A 99 0.49 6.75 6.72
C MET A 99 0.86 6.86 5.23
N LEU A 100 1.00 5.75 4.53
CA LEU A 100 1.32 5.72 3.09
C LEU A 100 0.22 6.37 2.25
N LEU A 101 -1.05 6.15 2.59
CA LEU A 101 -2.17 6.81 1.93
C LEU A 101 -2.05 8.34 2.07
N LYS A 102 -1.69 8.86 3.25
CA LYS A 102 -1.50 10.31 3.48
C LYS A 102 -0.38 10.92 2.62
N LEU A 103 0.56 10.12 2.12
CA LEU A 103 1.60 10.60 1.21
C LEU A 103 1.11 10.80 -0.22
N ARG A 104 -0.10 10.34 -0.57
CA ARG A 104 -0.69 10.59 -1.89
C ARG A 104 -1.17 12.03 -2.00
N VAL A 105 -0.93 12.65 -3.16
CA VAL A 105 -1.40 14.00 -3.48
C VAL A 105 -2.80 14.00 -4.11
N SER A 106 -3.18 12.90 -4.75
CA SER A 106 -4.41 12.73 -5.55
C SER A 106 -5.67 12.44 -4.71
N TRP A 107 -5.96 13.29 -3.72
CA TRP A 107 -7.22 13.27 -3.00
C TRP A 107 -8.26 14.16 -3.72
N PRO A 108 -9.51 13.70 -3.90
CA PRO A 108 -10.57 14.60 -4.31
C PRO A 108 -10.77 15.67 -3.23
N GLY A 109 -10.86 16.93 -3.65
CA GLY A 109 -11.15 18.07 -2.78
C GLY A 109 -12.62 18.17 -2.40
#